data_AF-F0Z9J7-F1
#
_entry.id   AF-F0Z9J7-F1
#
_cell.length_a   1.000
_cell.length_b   1.000
_cell.length_c   1.000
_cell.angle_alpha   90.00
_cell.angle_beta   90.00
_cell.angle_gamma   90.00
#
_symmetry.space_group_name_H-M   'P 1'
#
loop_
_entity.id
_entity.type
_entity.pdbx_description
1 polymer ?
#
loop_
_entity_poly.entity_id
_entity_poly.type
_entity_poly.pdbx_seq_one_letter_code
_entity_poly.pdbx_strand_id
1 'polypeptide(L)'
;YDQYWSFEFREDCTNECLQSYIQKLELDVIRAQTILDVYKSLKVPEGGTIPKFNFGDVMFYYQEKDDAISNKNIQDLFNINLSNLNFP
;
A
#
# COMPACT_ATOMS: atom_id res chain seq x y z
N TYR A 1 12.94 -13.27 0.29
CA TYR A 1 12.30 -12.90 1.56
C TYR A 1 13.23 -12.11 2.50
N ASP A 2 14.56 -12.11 2.30
CA ASP A 2 15.52 -11.47 3.23
C ASP A 2 15.94 -10.01 2.95
N GLN A 3 15.47 -9.36 1.88
CA GLN A 3 15.95 -8.00 1.53
C GLN A 3 15.31 -6.86 2.34
N TYR A 4 14.27 -7.14 3.15
CA TYR A 4 13.58 -6.10 3.93
C TYR A 4 14.25 -5.77 5.27
N TRP A 5 15.23 -6.57 5.71
CA TRP A 5 15.82 -6.46 7.05
C TRP A 5 17.32 -6.13 7.07
N SER A 6 17.91 -5.75 5.93
CA SER A 6 19.37 -5.54 5.82
C SER A 6 19.79 -4.09 6.10
N PHE A 7 19.16 -3.41 7.06
CA PHE A 7 19.63 -2.08 7.44
C PHE A 7 20.74 -2.20 8.48
N GLU A 8 21.90 -1.65 8.16
CA GLU A 8 23.07 -1.64 9.02
C GLU A 8 23.48 -0.19 9.28
N PHE A 9 23.67 0.14 10.56
CA PHE A 9 24.24 1.43 10.93
C PHE A 9 25.74 1.43 10.65
N ARG A 10 26.20 2.41 9.86
CA ARG A 10 27.62 2.64 9.64
C ARG A 10 28.28 3.19 10.90
N GLU A 11 29.61 3.03 11.01
CA GLU A 11 30.41 3.51 12.15
C GLU A 11 30.23 5.02 12.43
N ASP A 12 29.88 5.82 11.41
CA ASP A 12 29.67 7.26 11.48
C ASP A 12 28.20 7.68 11.69
N CYS A 13 27.27 6.74 11.86
CA CYS A 13 25.86 7.06 12.06
C CYS A 13 25.63 7.76 13.41
N THR A 14 25.10 8.98 13.36
CA THR A 14 24.69 9.76 14.53
C THR A 14 23.24 9.44 14.94
N ASN A 15 22.79 10.03 16.07
CA ASN A 15 21.39 9.96 16.47
C ASN A 15 20.42 10.46 15.39
N GLU A 16 20.84 11.41 14.55
CA GLU A 16 20.04 11.90 13.44
C GLU A 16 19.76 10.79 12.42
N CYS A 17 20.77 10.00 12.08
CA CYS A 17 20.63 8.84 11.19
C CYS A 17 19.68 7.77 11.77
N LEU A 18 19.76 7.49 13.09
CA LEU A 18 18.81 6.62 13.77
C LEU A 18 17.36 7.17 13.68
N GLN A 19 17.15 8.45 13.95
CA GLN A 19 15.81 9.06 13.88
C GLN A 19 15.24 9.04 12.46
N SER A 20 16.06 9.31 11.44
CA SER A 20 15.62 9.19 10.04
C SER A 20 15.24 7.76 9.67
N TYR A 21 15.96 6.76 10.16
CA TYR A 21 15.61 5.36 9.91
C TYR A 21 14.32 4.96 10.63
N ILE A 22 14.12 5.40 11.88
CA ILE A 22 12.86 5.19 12.61
C ILE A 22 11.69 5.82 11.85
N GLN A 23 11.81 7.07 11.40
CA GLN A 23 10.76 7.74 10.61
C GLN A 23 10.43 6.96 9.32
N LYS A 24 11.45 6.40 8.65
CA LYS A 24 11.23 5.55 7.48
C LYS A 24 10.44 4.28 7.85
N LEU A 25 10.78 3.62 8.96
CA LEU A 25 10.05 2.45 9.44
C LEU A 25 8.61 2.79 9.81
N GLU A 26 8.35 3.92 10.45
CA GLU A 26 7.00 4.39 10.76
C GLU A 26 6.18 4.61 9.48
N LEU A 27 6.78 5.22 8.45
CA LEU A 27 6.14 5.36 7.13
C LEU A 27 5.86 4.00 6.48
N ASP A 28 6.79 3.05 6.59
CA ASP A 28 6.61 1.70 6.04
C ASP A 28 5.51 0.92 6.78
N VAL A 29 5.36 1.12 8.10
CA VAL A 29 4.23 0.59 8.89
C VAL A 29 2.90 1.16 8.40
N ILE A 30 2.81 2.48 8.19
CA ILE A 30 1.60 3.11 7.66
C ILE A 30 1.27 2.58 6.27
N ARG A 31 2.26 2.49 5.37
CA ARG A 31 2.08 1.91 4.03
C ARG A 31 1.57 0.47 4.08
N ALA A 32 2.18 -0.37 4.92
CA ALA A 32 1.78 -1.76 5.09
C ALA A 32 0.33 -1.86 5.62
N GLN A 33 -0.04 -0.98 6.55
CA GLN A 33 -1.41 -0.91 7.06
C GLN A 33 -2.41 -0.52 5.97
N THR A 34 -2.13 0.51 5.16
CA THR A 34 -3.01 0.91 4.05
C THR A 34 -3.16 -0.22 3.02
N ILE A 35 -2.07 -0.91 2.67
CA ILE A 35 -2.12 -2.08 1.79
C ILE A 35 -3.00 -3.18 2.39
N LEU A 36 -2.83 -3.48 3.67
CA LEU A 36 -3.64 -4.46 4.38
C LEU A 36 -5.13 -4.09 4.36
N ASP A 37 -5.47 -2.81 4.57
CA ASP A 37 -6.84 -2.32 4.57
C ASP A 37 -7.49 -2.44 3.17
N VAL A 38 -6.73 -2.17 2.10
CA VAL A 38 -7.19 -2.42 0.72
C VAL A 38 -7.57 -3.89 0.55
N TYR A 39 -6.70 -4.83 0.89
CA TYR A 39 -6.98 -6.26 0.72
C TYR A 39 -8.13 -6.74 1.61
N LYS A 40 -8.24 -6.26 2.85
CA LYS A 40 -9.37 -6.57 3.74
C LYS A 40 -10.70 -6.03 3.22
N SER A 41 -10.67 -4.96 2.44
CA SER A 41 -11.88 -4.35 1.89
C SER A 41 -12.38 -5.04 0.61
N LEU A 42 -11.64 -6.01 0.05
CA LEU A 42 -12.08 -6.73 -1.15
C LEU A 42 -13.43 -7.41 -0.94
N LYS A 43 -14.31 -7.25 -1.94
CA LYS A 43 -15.55 -8.01 -2.04
C LYS A 43 -15.22 -9.42 -2.48
N VAL A 44 -15.47 -10.38 -1.60
CA VAL A 44 -15.41 -11.80 -1.93
C VAL A 44 -16.83 -12.23 -2.34
N PRO A 45 -17.06 -12.62 -3.61
CA PRO A 45 -18.37 -13.12 -4.06
C PRO A 45 -18.75 -14.41 -3.33
N GLU A 46 -20.03 -14.79 -3.37
CA GLU A 46 -20.53 -16.04 -2.73
C GLU A 46 -19.79 -17.31 -3.16
N GLY A 47 -19.21 -17.32 -4.37
CA GLY A 47 -18.37 -18.41 -4.88
C GLY A 47 -16.94 -18.46 -4.32
N GLY A 48 -16.53 -17.50 -3.48
CA GLY A 48 -15.22 -17.47 -2.82
C GLY A 48 -14.04 -17.06 -3.69
N THR A 49 -14.21 -16.97 -5.02
CA THR A 49 -13.13 -16.60 -5.94
C THR A 49 -12.81 -15.11 -5.85
N ILE A 50 -11.57 -14.79 -5.49
CA ILE A 50 -11.09 -13.41 -5.43
C ILE A 50 -10.92 -12.86 -6.86
N PRO A 51 -11.48 -11.67 -7.17
CA PRO A 51 -11.30 -11.06 -8.48
C PRO A 51 -9.84 -10.69 -8.73
N LYS A 52 -9.35 -10.92 -9.95
CA LYS A 52 -8.00 -10.50 -10.37
C LYS A 52 -7.97 -8.98 -10.54
N PHE A 53 -7.01 -8.32 -9.89
CA PHE A 53 -6.72 -6.90 -10.12
C PHE A 53 -5.23 -6.60 -9.90
N ASN A 54 -4.79 -5.44 -10.37
CA ASN A 54 -3.46 -4.92 -10.12
C ASN A 54 -3.53 -3.84 -9.04
N PHE A 55 -2.69 -3.91 -8.00
CA PHE A 55 -2.64 -2.88 -6.96
C PHE A 55 -2.26 -1.50 -7.53
N GLY A 56 -1.51 -1.44 -8.63
CA GLY A 56 -1.24 -0.21 -9.37
C GLY A 56 -2.52 0.51 -9.82
N ASP A 57 -3.57 -0.22 -10.22
CA ASP A 57 -4.87 0.38 -10.57
C ASP A 57 -5.55 1.02 -9.35
N VAL A 58 -5.38 0.44 -8.15
CA VAL A 58 -5.86 1.04 -6.90
C VAL A 58 -5.15 2.37 -6.62
N MET A 59 -3.82 2.39 -6.81
CA MET A 59 -3.02 3.61 -6.65
C MET A 59 -3.38 4.68 -7.68
N PHE A 60 -3.57 4.30 -8.95
CA PHE A 60 -3.95 5.25 -10.00
C PHE A 60 -5.36 5.79 -9.79
N TYR A 61 -6.31 4.96 -9.35
CA TYR A 61 -7.64 5.40 -8.96
C TYR A 61 -7.59 6.41 -7.81
N TYR A 62 -6.83 6.11 -6.76
CA TYR A 62 -6.65 7.03 -5.63
C TYR A 62 -6.05 8.39 -6.05
N GLN A 63 -5.12 8.38 -7.02
CA GLN A 63 -4.45 9.57 -7.52
C GLN A 63 -5.24 10.32 -8.61
N GLU A 64 -6.47 9.90 -8.92
CA GLU A 64 -7.30 10.46 -10.00
C GLU A 64 -6.59 10.42 -11.37
N LYS A 65 -5.75 9.40 -11.59
CA LYS A 65 -5.00 9.19 -12.84
C LYS A 65 -5.73 8.21 -13.75
N ASP A 66 -6.94 8.58 -14.14
CA ASP A 66 -7.85 7.70 -14.87
C ASP A 66 -7.22 7.10 -16.13
N ASP A 67 -6.45 7.87 -16.88
CA ASP A 67 -5.79 7.43 -18.13
C ASP A 67 -4.80 6.26 -17.92
N ALA A 68 -4.28 6.08 -16.71
CA ALA A 68 -3.34 5.01 -16.37
C ALA A 68 -4.02 3.75 -15.80
N ILE A 69 -5.32 3.81 -15.50
CA ILE A 69 -6.06 2.70 -14.90
C ILE A 69 -6.42 1.67 -15.98
N SER A 70 -5.94 0.45 -15.80
CA SER A 70 -6.25 -0.68 -16.70
C SER A 70 -7.67 -1.21 -16.45
N ASN A 71 -8.05 -1.41 -15.18
CA ASN A 71 -9.42 -1.78 -14.81
C ASN A 71 -10.23 -0.55 -14.41
N LYS A 72 -11.00 0.03 -15.35
CA LYS A 72 -11.84 1.23 -15.10
C LYS A 72 -12.90 1.05 -14.02
N ASN A 73 -13.26 -0.19 -13.68
CA ASN A 73 -14.23 -0.52 -12.63
C ASN A 73 -13.56 -1.02 -11.35
N ILE A 74 -12.31 -0.63 -11.09
CA ILE A 74 -11.52 -1.10 -9.95
C ILE A 74 -12.23 -0.88 -8.61
N GLN A 75 -12.93 0.24 -8.45
CA GLN A 75 -13.71 0.58 -7.26
C GLN A 75 -14.80 -0.46 -6.94
N ASP A 76 -15.40 -1.10 -7.94
CA ASP A 76 -16.49 -2.05 -7.72
C ASP A 76 -16.04 -3.28 -6.94
N LEU A 77 -14.74 -3.60 -6.99
CA LEU A 77 -14.14 -4.74 -6.31
C LEU A 77 -14.02 -4.56 -4.79
N PHE A 78 -14.28 -3.37 -4.24
CA PHE A 78 -14.03 -3.06 -2.83
C PHE A 78 -15.29 -2.58 -2.09
N ASN A 79 -15.34 -2.88 -0.79
CA ASN A 79 -16.39 -2.49 0.16
C ASN A 79 -16.22 -1.07 0.72
N ILE A 80 -15.08 -0.44 0.45
CA ILE A 80 -14.78 0.94 0.83
C ILE A 80 -14.65 1.79 -0.43
N ASN A 81 -14.79 3.10 -0.31
CA ASN A 81 -14.35 4.02 -1.35
C ASN A 81 -12.82 4.10 -1.32
N LEU A 82 -12.16 3.74 -2.42
CA LEU A 82 -10.70 3.77 -2.54
C LEU A 82 -10.14 5.19 -2.38
N SER A 83 -10.91 6.23 -2.73
CA SER A 83 -10.54 7.64 -2.51
C SER A 83 -10.48 8.03 -1.03
N ASN A 84 -11.07 7.24 -0.13
CA ASN A 84 -11.01 7.48 1.31
C ASN A 84 -9.76 6.85 1.97
N LEU A 85 -8.94 6.12 1.21
CA LEU A 85 -7.72 5.52 1.74
C LEU A 85 -6.71 6.61 2.08
N ASN A 86 -5.98 6.42 3.16
CA ASN A 86 -4.88 7.30 3.53
C ASN A 86 -3.57 6.69 3.03
N PHE A 87 -3.18 7.04 1.80
CA PHE A 87 -1.86 6.68 1.29
C PHE A 87 -0.85 7.76 1.71
N PRO A 88 0.19 7.40 2.49
CA PRO A 88 1.24 8.34 2.89
C PRO A 88 2.21 8.68 1.74
#